data_AF-J9E202-F1
#
_entry.id   AF-J9E202-F1
#
_cell.length_a   1.000
_cell.length_b   1.000
_cell.length_c   1.000
_cell.angle_alpha   90.00
_cell.angle_beta   90.00
_cell.angle_gamma   90.00
#
_symmetry.space_group_name_H-M   'P 1'
#
loop_
_entity.id
_entity.type
_entity.pdbx_description
1 polymer ?
#
loop_
_entity_poly.entity_id
_entity_poly.type
_entity_poly.pdbx_seq_one_letter_code
_entity_poly.pdbx_strand_id
1 'polypeptide(L)'
;YVYIWFREQSVEHECCNDGAIYSRVARLCRSDNGGPRPYSNEWTSFVKARLNCSIPGHYPFYFDQIEAIAPPVISFHLLKMKQLVYAAFRSPLAGISSSAICAFDIQQINDVFSESKYGDRSSSQSLWMSTLYSDTSKYRPGNLTLLLLIFVLQ
;
A
#
# COMPACT_ATOMS: atom_id res chain seq x y z
N TYR A 1 12.76 10.45 2.65
CA TYR A 1 12.58 9.06 2.19
C TYR A 1 12.57 8.98 0.67
N VAL A 2 12.73 7.77 0.14
CA VAL A 2 12.42 7.40 -1.26
C VAL A 2 11.15 6.54 -1.23
N TYR A 3 10.21 6.81 -2.14
CA TYR A 3 8.98 6.01 -2.27
C TYR A 3 9.04 5.21 -3.56
N ILE A 4 8.71 3.93 -3.47
CA ILE A 4 8.71 2.99 -4.61
C ILE A 4 7.29 2.46 -4.76
N TRP A 5 6.72 2.59 -5.95
CA TRP A 5 5.36 2.15 -6.27
C TRP A 5 5.45 0.97 -7.22
N PHE A 6 4.80 -0.14 -6.88
CA PHE A 6 4.90 -1.37 -7.66
C PHE A 6 3.68 -2.25 -7.41
N ARG A 7 3.52 -3.28 -8.24
CA ARG A 7 2.61 -4.39 -8.02
C ARG A 7 3.40 -5.67 -7.84
N GLU A 8 2.94 -6.52 -6.94
CA GLU A 8 3.54 -7.83 -6.69
C GLU A 8 2.45 -8.87 -6.47
N GLN A 9 2.82 -10.14 -6.56
CA GLN A 9 1.95 -11.23 -6.14
C GLN A 9 1.77 -11.18 -4.62
N SER A 10 0.52 -11.28 -4.19
CA SER A 10 0.11 -11.19 -2.80
C SER A 10 0.42 -12.49 -2.08
N VAL A 11 1.45 -12.46 -1.25
CA VAL A 11 1.83 -13.58 -0.36
C VAL A 11 0.77 -13.76 0.74
N GLU A 12 0.01 -12.70 1.08
CA GLU A 12 -1.05 -12.76 2.08
C GLU A 12 -2.34 -13.45 1.65
N HIS A 13 -2.56 -13.60 0.34
CA HIS A 13 -3.71 -14.31 -0.20
C HIS A 13 -3.33 -15.65 -0.86
N GLU A 14 -2.12 -16.16 -0.60
CA GLU A 14 -1.68 -17.48 -1.07
C GLU A 14 -2.55 -18.63 -0.57
N CYS A 15 -3.29 -18.47 0.54
CA CYS A 15 -4.12 -19.57 1.08
C CYS A 15 -5.21 -20.05 0.10
N CYS A 16 -5.55 -19.24 -0.92
CA CYS A 16 -6.53 -19.58 -1.94
C CYS A 16 -5.92 -19.94 -3.30
N ASN A 17 -4.58 -20.04 -3.44
CA ASN A 17 -3.89 -20.31 -4.71
C ASN A 17 -4.31 -19.40 -5.89
N ASP A 18 -4.84 -18.21 -5.61
CA ASP A 18 -5.47 -17.36 -6.62
C ASP A 18 -4.48 -16.42 -7.34
N GLY A 19 -3.21 -16.43 -6.95
CA GLY A 19 -2.17 -15.61 -7.60
C GLY A 19 -2.47 -14.11 -7.60
N ALA A 20 -3.27 -13.63 -6.64
CA ALA A 20 -3.76 -12.26 -6.61
C ALA A 20 -2.61 -11.25 -6.66
N ILE A 21 -2.74 -10.23 -7.51
CA ILE A 21 -1.74 -9.16 -7.66
C ILE A 21 -2.22 -7.97 -6.85
N TYR A 22 -1.39 -7.45 -5.95
CA TYR A 22 -1.67 -6.22 -5.20
C TYR A 22 -0.65 -5.13 -5.48
N SER A 23 -1.15 -3.91 -5.52
CA SER A 23 -0.35 -2.71 -5.61
C SER A 23 0.11 -2.25 -4.25
N ARG A 24 1.38 -1.86 -4.15
CA ARG A 24 2.00 -1.39 -2.93
C ARG A 24 2.82 -0.13 -3.16
N VAL A 25 2.93 0.62 -2.07
CA VAL A 25 3.94 1.66 -1.90
C VAL A 25 4.95 1.17 -0.86
N ALA A 26 6.23 1.31 -1.15
CA ALA A 26 7.31 1.11 -0.19
C ALA A 26 8.01 2.42 0.11
N ARG A 27 8.58 2.50 1.31
CA ARG A 27 9.37 3.62 1.80
C ARG A 27 10.75 3.10 2.21
N LEU A 28 11.78 3.82 1.78
CA LEU A 28 13.18 3.55 2.13
C LEU A 28 13.85 4.82 2.65
N CYS A 29 14.70 4.69 3.67
CA CYS A 29 15.53 5.81 4.13
C CYS A 29 16.62 6.10 3.09
N ARG A 30 16.87 7.39 2.80
CA ARG A 30 17.92 7.78 1.83
C ARG A 30 19.32 7.47 2.34
N SER A 31 19.49 7.43 3.66
CA SER A 31 20.76 7.18 4.34
C SER A 31 20.81 5.77 4.95
N ASP A 32 20.09 4.81 4.37
CA ASP A 32 20.18 3.41 4.77
C ASP A 32 21.51 2.84 4.29
N ASN A 33 22.38 2.49 5.24
CA ASN A 33 23.71 1.96 4.98
C ASN A 33 23.79 0.44 5.23
N GLY A 34 22.64 -0.21 5.40
CA GLY A 34 22.56 -1.61 5.76
C GLY A 34 22.77 -1.92 7.24
N GLY A 35 22.60 -3.18 7.59
CA GLY A 35 22.69 -3.66 8.97
C GLY A 35 24.12 -4.04 9.38
N PRO A 36 24.32 -4.39 10.66
CA PRO A 36 25.54 -5.08 11.09
C PRO A 36 25.75 -6.37 10.29
N ARG A 37 27.00 -6.81 10.13
CA ARG A 37 27.31 -8.06 9.42
C ARG A 37 26.50 -9.23 9.99
N PRO A 38 25.90 -10.10 9.15
CA PRO A 38 26.11 -10.23 7.69
C PRO A 38 25.23 -9.32 6.81
N TYR A 39 24.31 -8.54 7.38
CA TYR A 39 23.28 -7.79 6.65
C TYR A 39 23.74 -6.42 6.11
N SER A 40 25.05 -6.23 5.91
CA SER A 40 25.61 -4.94 5.47
C SER A 40 25.17 -4.54 4.06
N ASN A 41 24.69 -5.49 3.26
CA ASN A 41 24.18 -5.27 1.91
C ASN A 41 22.65 -5.37 1.82
N GLU A 42 21.95 -5.39 2.96
CA GLU A 42 20.49 -5.51 3.01
C GLU A 42 19.85 -4.23 3.54
N TRP A 43 18.70 -3.85 2.97
CA TRP A 43 17.95 -2.68 3.43
C TRP A 43 17.40 -2.89 4.84
N THR A 44 17.68 -1.97 5.75
CA THR A 44 17.20 -2.04 7.15
C THR A 44 15.94 -1.21 7.39
N SER A 45 15.66 -0.27 6.50
CA SER A 45 14.55 0.68 6.60
C SER A 45 13.44 0.45 5.58
N PHE A 46 13.51 -0.65 4.82
CA PHE A 46 12.51 -0.99 3.81
C PHE A 46 11.20 -1.42 4.47
N VAL A 47 10.14 -0.66 4.21
CA VAL A 47 8.77 -0.99 4.65
C VAL A 47 7.80 -0.82 3.48
N LYS A 48 6.78 -1.67 3.38
CA LYS A 48 5.77 -1.62 2.29
C LYS A 48 4.36 -1.75 2.82
N ALA A 49 3.41 -1.09 2.16
CA ALA A 49 2.00 -1.07 2.50
C ALA A 49 1.14 -1.25 1.24
N ARG A 50 -0.03 -1.88 1.39
CA ARG A 50 -1.00 -2.06 0.29
C ARG A 50 -1.68 -0.73 -0.03
N LEU A 51 -1.83 -0.46 -1.32
CA LEU A 51 -2.62 0.66 -1.83
C LEU A 51 -4.08 0.22 -1.97
N ASN A 52 -5.00 0.99 -1.40
CA ASN A 52 -6.43 0.75 -1.53
C ASN A 52 -7.01 1.71 -2.56
N CYS A 53 -7.26 1.21 -3.77
CA CYS A 53 -8.02 1.89 -4.80
C CYS A 53 -9.32 1.11 -5.02
N SER A 54 -10.42 1.56 -4.40
CA SER A 54 -11.69 0.81 -4.43
C SER A 54 -12.90 1.73 -4.46
N ILE A 55 -13.99 1.23 -5.05
CA ILE A 55 -15.31 1.83 -4.93
C ILE A 55 -15.94 1.37 -3.61
N PRO A 56 -16.32 2.27 -2.69
CA PRO A 56 -17.01 1.87 -1.47
C PRO A 56 -18.42 1.35 -1.79
N GLY A 57 -18.88 0.36 -1.03
CA GLY A 57 -20.21 -0.24 -1.17
C GLY A 57 -20.40 -1.46 -0.26
N HIS A 58 -21.57 -2.09 -0.30
CA HIS A 58 -21.81 -3.35 0.41
C HIS A 58 -20.83 -4.46 -0.04
N TYR A 59 -20.47 -4.46 -1.32
CA TYR A 59 -19.39 -5.25 -1.90
C TYR A 59 -18.40 -4.30 -2.57
N PRO A 60 -17.29 -3.94 -1.91
CA PRO A 60 -16.32 -3.01 -2.47
C PRO A 60 -15.66 -3.58 -3.72
N PHE A 61 -15.54 -2.76 -4.76
CA PHE A 61 -14.89 -3.14 -6.02
C PHE A 61 -13.46 -2.60 -6.05
N TYR A 62 -12.46 -3.48 -6.13
CA TYR A 62 -11.04 -3.12 -6.03
C TYR A 62 -10.35 -3.03 -7.40
N PHE A 63 -9.46 -2.05 -7.52
CA PHE A 63 -8.52 -1.88 -8.62
C PHE A 63 -7.11 -2.14 -8.10
N ASP A 64 -6.71 -3.40 -8.13
CA ASP A 64 -5.52 -3.86 -7.43
C ASP A 64 -4.22 -3.75 -8.24
N GLN A 65 -4.28 -3.45 -9.55
CA GLN A 65 -3.11 -3.44 -10.45
C GLN A 65 -2.74 -2.03 -10.88
N ILE A 66 -1.72 -1.43 -10.27
CA ILE A 66 -1.19 -0.11 -10.64
C ILE A 66 -0.49 -0.20 -12.00
N GLU A 67 -0.74 0.79 -12.86
CA GLU A 67 -0.18 0.89 -14.20
C GLU A 67 0.76 2.10 -14.34
N ALA A 68 0.41 3.22 -13.70
CA ALA A 68 1.21 4.45 -13.76
C ALA A 68 1.04 5.32 -12.51
N ILE A 69 2.05 6.14 -12.23
CA ILE A 69 2.02 7.18 -11.20
C ILE A 69 2.35 8.54 -11.81
N ALA A 70 1.72 9.59 -11.27
CA ALA A 70 2.08 10.97 -11.57
C ALA A 70 3.05 11.53 -10.51
N PRO A 71 3.85 12.56 -10.85
CA PRO A 71 4.62 13.30 -9.86
C PRO A 71 3.73 13.88 -8.74
N PRO A 72 4.24 14.03 -7.51
CA PRO A 72 3.48 14.62 -6.42
C PRO A 72 3.06 16.06 -6.75
N VAL A 73 1.78 16.38 -6.52
CA VAL A 73 1.24 17.73 -6.70
C VAL A 73 0.73 18.29 -5.38
N ILE A 74 0.91 19.59 -5.18
CA ILE A 74 0.34 20.29 -4.03
C ILE A 74 -1.09 20.69 -4.40
N SER A 75 -2.05 20.16 -3.66
CA SER A 75 -3.47 20.45 -3.82
C SER A 75 -4.00 21.13 -2.56
N PHE A 76 -4.80 22.18 -2.76
CA PHE A 76 -5.56 22.79 -1.68
C PHE A 76 -6.90 22.07 -1.57
N HIS A 77 -7.04 21.19 -0.59
CA HIS A 77 -8.26 20.40 -0.40
C HIS A 77 -8.73 20.53 1.05
N LEU A 78 -10.02 20.82 1.24
CA LEU A 78 -10.65 21.00 2.56
C LEU A 78 -9.87 21.96 3.48
N LEU A 79 -9.44 23.10 2.94
CA LEU A 79 -8.70 24.15 3.66
C LEU A 79 -7.32 23.72 4.21
N LYS A 80 -6.77 22.60 3.76
CA LYS A 80 -5.41 22.14 4.09
C LYS A 80 -4.59 21.94 2.81
N MET A 81 -3.32 22.31 2.88
CA MET A 81 -2.35 21.99 1.83
C MET A 81 -1.99 20.51 1.93
N LYS A 82 -2.24 19.75 0.87
CA LYS A 82 -1.94 18.33 0.79
C LYS A 82 -1.01 18.04 -0.37
N GLN A 83 -0.06 17.13 -0.17
CA GLN A 83 0.80 16.64 -1.24
C GLN A 83 0.24 15.31 -1.73
N LEU A 84 -0.39 15.33 -2.90
CA LEU A 84 -1.10 14.20 -3.47
C LEU A 84 -0.29 13.53 -4.57
N VAL A 85 -0.33 12.21 -4.62
CA VAL A 85 0.15 11.39 -5.73
C VAL A 85 -1.04 10.73 -6.39
N TYR A 86 -1.20 10.95 -7.68
CA TYR A 86 -2.22 10.29 -8.48
C TYR A 86 -1.63 9.03 -9.10
N ALA A 87 -2.39 7.95 -9.09
CA ALA A 87 -2.00 6.69 -9.68
C ALA A 87 -3.17 6.05 -10.43
N ALA A 88 -2.88 5.47 -11.60
CA ALA A 88 -3.83 4.75 -12.43
C ALA A 88 -3.77 3.25 -12.09
N PHE A 89 -4.93 2.64 -11.93
CA PHE A 89 -5.10 1.23 -11.59
C PHE A 89 -6.06 0.54 -12.54
N ARG A 90 -5.86 -0.76 -12.70
CA ARG A 90 -6.70 -1.68 -13.47
C ARG A 90 -7.34 -2.72 -12.54
N SER A 91 -8.56 -3.13 -12.87
CA SER A 91 -9.22 -4.26 -12.21
C SER A 91 -8.54 -5.58 -12.57
N PRO A 92 -8.35 -6.51 -11.61
CA PRO A 92 -7.81 -7.84 -11.88
C PRO A 92 -8.80 -8.78 -12.61
N LEU A 93 -10.08 -8.40 -12.71
CA LEU A 93 -11.13 -9.23 -13.30
C LEU A 93 -10.95 -9.39 -14.82
N ALA A 94 -10.65 -10.63 -15.24
CA ALA A 94 -10.61 -10.98 -16.65
C ALA A 94 -11.96 -10.69 -17.33
N GLY A 95 -11.93 -10.00 -18.47
CA GLY A 95 -13.14 -9.64 -19.24
C GLY A 95 -13.82 -8.32 -18.84
N ILE A 96 -13.41 -7.69 -17.72
CA ILE A 96 -13.86 -6.34 -17.34
C ILE A 96 -12.63 -5.41 -17.42
N SER A 97 -12.45 -4.74 -18.55
CA SER A 97 -11.41 -3.70 -18.72
C SER A 97 -11.83 -2.40 -18.04
N SER A 98 -11.87 -2.41 -16.70
CA SER A 98 -12.17 -1.22 -15.91
C SER A 98 -10.91 -0.64 -15.30
N SER A 99 -10.77 0.68 -15.37
CA SER A 99 -9.64 1.44 -14.83
C SER A 99 -10.13 2.54 -13.89
N ALA A 100 -9.30 2.89 -12.91
CA ALA A 100 -9.56 3.99 -11.98
C ALA A 100 -8.30 4.79 -11.71
N ILE A 101 -8.47 6.08 -11.46
CA ILE A 101 -7.42 6.95 -10.95
C ILE A 101 -7.72 7.24 -9.48
N CYS A 102 -6.76 6.92 -8.63
CA CYS A 102 -6.84 7.16 -7.19
C CYS A 102 -5.78 8.17 -6.75
N ALA A 103 -6.15 9.06 -5.84
CA ALA A 103 -5.26 10.03 -5.23
C ALA A 103 -4.85 9.61 -3.80
N PHE A 104 -3.55 9.61 -3.52
CA PHE A 104 -2.97 9.26 -2.22
C PHE A 104 -2.25 10.44 -1.61
N ASP A 105 -2.53 10.73 -0.35
CA ASP A 105 -1.85 11.78 0.42
C ASP A 105 -0.56 11.23 1.02
N ILE A 106 0.56 11.88 0.71
CA ILE A 106 1.87 11.48 1.24
C ILE A 106 1.90 11.52 2.76
N GLN A 107 1.15 12.44 3.39
CA GLN A 107 1.07 12.48 4.84
C GLN A 107 0.44 11.20 5.39
N GLN A 108 -0.69 10.75 4.82
CA GLN A 108 -1.33 9.50 5.23
C GLN A 108 -0.45 8.28 4.99
N ILE A 109 0.34 8.26 3.90
CA ILE A 109 1.33 7.21 3.65
C ILE A 109 2.35 7.17 4.78
N ASN A 110 2.84 8.32 5.23
CA ASN A 110 3.78 8.39 6.34
C ASN A 110 3.16 7.98 7.66
N ASP A 111 1.92 8.36 7.91
CA ASP A 111 1.17 7.97 9.11
C ASP A 111 1.02 6.44 9.14
N VAL A 112 0.63 5.82 8.02
CA VAL A 112 0.55 4.35 7.91
C VAL A 112 1.89 3.68 8.22
N PHE A 113 3.01 4.17 7.68
CA PHE A 113 4.32 3.57 7.98
C PHE A 113 4.84 3.84 9.39
N SER A 114 4.29 4.82 10.10
CA SER A 114 4.75 5.20 11.44
C SER A 114 3.85 4.62 12.53
N GLU A 115 2.57 4.41 12.21
CA GLU A 115 1.51 4.05 13.16
C GLU A 115 0.86 2.69 12.90
N SER A 116 1.19 1.98 11.80
CA SER A 116 0.57 0.67 11.53
C SER A 116 1.37 -0.50 12.11
N LYS A 117 0.65 -1.55 12.51
CA LYS A 117 1.28 -2.85 12.80
C LYS A 117 1.82 -3.47 11.52
N TYR A 118 2.99 -4.08 11.63
CA TYR A 118 3.49 -4.97 10.59
C TYR A 118 2.63 -6.23 10.55
N GLY A 119 2.29 -6.70 9.35
CA GLY A 119 1.79 -8.05 9.19
C GLY A 119 2.89 -9.03 9.57
N ASP A 120 2.56 -10.05 10.35
CA ASP A 120 3.49 -11.12 10.69
C ASP A 120 2.85 -12.47 10.38
N ARG A 121 3.69 -13.43 9.99
CA ARG A 121 3.30 -14.79 9.66
C ARG A 121 4.23 -15.74 10.40
N SER A 122 3.75 -16.33 11.50
CA SER A 122 4.54 -17.18 12.38
C SER A 122 5.00 -18.50 11.73
N SER A 123 4.26 -18.99 10.74
CA SER A 123 4.63 -20.16 9.91
C SER A 123 4.04 -20.07 8.51
N SER A 124 4.63 -20.75 7.53
CA SER A 124 4.21 -20.68 6.11
C SER A 124 2.75 -21.04 5.85
N GLN A 125 2.10 -21.75 6.76
CA GLN A 125 0.69 -22.19 6.69
C GLN A 125 -0.26 -21.34 7.55
N SER A 126 0.27 -20.40 8.34
CA SER A 126 -0.54 -19.52 9.18
C SER A 126 -1.14 -18.37 8.36
N LEU A 127 -2.37 -17.99 8.69
CA LEU A 127 -2.98 -16.75 8.18
C LEU A 127 -2.16 -15.55 8.68
N TRP A 128 -2.03 -14.52 7.84
CA TRP A 128 -1.47 -13.25 8.26
C TRP A 128 -2.36 -12.65 9.34
N MET A 129 -1.88 -12.72 10.58
CA MET A 129 -2.59 -12.16 11.72
C MET A 129 -1.93 -10.84 12.10
N SER A 130 -2.74 -9.86 12.47
CA SER A 130 -2.23 -8.70 13.19
C SER A 130 -1.70 -9.20 14.53
N THR A 131 -0.41 -9.06 14.80
CA THR A 131 0.21 -9.59 16.02
C THR A 131 -0.53 -9.08 17.26
N LEU A 132 -1.18 -9.97 18.00
CA LEU A 132 -1.60 -9.75 19.38
C LEU A 132 -0.44 -10.15 20.29
N TYR A 133 0.71 -9.48 20.18
CA TYR A 133 1.73 -9.62 21.20
C TYR A 133 1.43 -8.59 22.29
N SER A 134 1.12 -9.09 23.48
CA SER A 134 0.73 -8.32 24.67
C SER A 134 1.91 -7.59 25.33
N ASP A 135 2.99 -7.32 24.59
CA ASP A 135 4.15 -6.59 25.10
C ASP A 135 4.80 -5.76 23.98
N THR A 136 4.06 -4.75 23.54
CA THR A 136 4.55 -3.40 23.19
C THR A 136 3.32 -2.59 22.79
N SER A 137 3.15 -1.47 23.46
CA SER A 137 1.96 -0.66 23.40
C SER A 137 1.73 -0.08 21.98
N LYS A 138 0.55 -0.43 21.43
CA LYS A 138 -0.45 0.56 20.97
C LYS A 138 -0.46 1.01 19.51
N TYR A 139 -0.61 0.12 18.53
CA TYR A 139 -0.89 0.56 17.15
C TYR A 139 -1.83 -0.41 16.46
N ARG A 140 -2.89 0.05 15.76
CA ARG A 140 -3.93 -0.77 15.09
C ARG A 140 -3.82 -0.53 13.57
N PRO A 141 -4.11 -1.52 12.71
CA PRO A 141 -3.95 -1.36 11.26
C PRO A 141 -4.92 -0.32 10.69
N GLY A 142 -4.40 0.61 9.88
CA GLY A 142 -5.17 1.54 9.07
C GLY A 142 -5.04 1.22 7.59
N ASN A 143 -6.16 1.18 6.86
CA ASN A 143 -6.17 1.24 5.41
C ASN A 143 -5.89 2.67 4.96
N LEU A 144 -5.04 2.85 3.94
CA LEU A 144 -4.91 4.16 3.26
C LEU A 144 -6.27 4.53 2.69
N THR A 145 -6.85 5.61 3.22
CA THR A 145 -8.20 6.04 2.85
C THR A 145 -8.10 7.02 1.70
N LEU A 146 -8.86 6.74 0.65
CA LEU A 146 -8.91 7.49 -0.60
C LEU A 146 -9.35 8.95 -0.39
N LEU A 147 -8.69 9.89 -1.08
CA LEU A 147 -9.10 11.30 -1.10
C LEU A 147 -9.87 11.70 -2.36
N LEU A 148 -9.71 10.98 -3.46
CA LEU A 148 -10.46 11.20 -4.69
C LEU A 148 -10.36 9.97 -5.60
N LEU A 149 -11.49 9.43 -6.05
CA LEU A 149 -11.56 8.39 -7.07
C LEU A 149 -12.14 9.02 -8.35
N ILE A 150 -11.33 9.11 -9.40
CA ILE A 150 -11.77 9.55 -10.72
C ILE A 150 -11.85 8.28 -11.58
N PHE A 151 -13.07 7.90 -11.97
CA PHE A 151 -13.26 6.80 -12.91
C PHE A 151 -12.80 7.22 -14.31
N VAL A 152 -12.01 6.38 -14.95
CA VAL A 152 -11.78 6.46 -16.40
C VAL A 152 -12.47 5.23 -16.98
N LEU A 153 -13.72 5.43 -17.41
CA LEU A 153 -14.37 4.50 -18.32
C LEU A 153 -13.65 4.62 -19.66
N GLN A 154 -13.25 3.47 -20.20
CA GLN A 154 -12.82 3.33 -21.58
C GLN A 154 -13.98 2.74 -22.37
#